data_AF-A0A1F4NQF8-F1
#
_entry.id   AF-A0A1F4NQF8-F1
#
_cell.length_a   1.000
_cell.length_b   1.000
_cell.length_c   1.000
_cell.angle_alpha   90.00
_cell.angle_beta   90.00
_cell.angle_gamma   90.00
#
_symmetry.space_group_name_H-M   'P 1'
#
loop_
_entity.id
_entity.type
_entity.pdbx_description
1 polymer ?
#
loop_
_entity_poly.entity_id
_entity_poly.type
_entity_poly.pdbx_seq_one_letter_code
_entity_poly.pdbx_strand_id
1 'polypeptide(L)'
;MPRIHDNLVQELGVLGKDAHLSLSQRQKIRDRLFKQIGQLDLIDAMQTKVETADLVMPVNKLANIFRPQKIMLGLPATVGLLATVFVATFTTGAIANDAQPGQPLFGVRKAFENVEIALTTDPARRATLRLAIADDRLKALGSSDQAQLSDVVRESQLALENARSAVTALQNSSGDATTSADLVNKLKSFVDAQRGVLKTIIDGNIGKDDVRQSILAMRDDLEKLIPAVSATPATGDTTPATPKVVTDGSVMLVGNIGTYTAKPTLMIGSTRYFLVGSAVNLIPYMGSTNATVFGVLEGDTIQLSKLLIGGQVIWDTNIINSPLIGETPGKNDNNLPRVEGDQNQSFEQISN
;
A
#
# COMPACT_ATOMS: atom_id res chain seq x y z
N MET A 1 -45.59 -7.36 0.55
CA MET A 1 -45.11 -6.83 1.83
C MET A 1 -45.85 -5.52 2.18
N PRO A 2 -47.07 -5.54 2.75
CA PRO A 2 -47.78 -4.31 3.12
C PRO A 2 -47.59 -3.87 4.58
N ARG A 3 -47.23 -4.79 5.49
CA ARG A 3 -47.30 -4.56 6.94
C ARG A 3 -46.22 -3.65 7.55
N ILE A 4 -45.15 -3.34 6.81
CA ILE A 4 -44.05 -2.50 7.33
C ILE A 4 -44.39 -1.01 7.18
N HIS A 5 -45.17 -0.65 6.16
CA HIS A 5 -45.50 0.76 5.89
C HIS A 5 -46.55 1.30 6.87
N ASP A 6 -47.53 0.49 7.24
CA ASP A 6 -48.63 0.90 8.12
C ASP A 6 -48.15 1.20 9.55
N ASN A 7 -47.18 0.43 10.08
CA ASN A 7 -46.60 0.68 11.40
C ASN A 7 -45.82 2.00 11.46
N LEU A 8 -45.15 2.40 10.37
CA LEU A 8 -44.30 3.58 10.34
C LEU A 8 -45.13 4.87 10.25
N VAL A 9 -46.26 4.83 9.53
CA VAL A 9 -47.23 5.93 9.47
C VAL A 9 -47.98 6.08 10.80
N GLN A 10 -48.31 4.98 11.47
CA GLN A 10 -49.00 5.01 12.76
C GLN A 10 -48.09 5.55 13.89
N GLU A 11 -46.79 5.22 13.88
CA GLU A 11 -45.83 5.75 14.85
C GLU A 11 -45.44 7.21 14.59
N LEU A 12 -45.36 7.65 13.32
CA LEU A 12 -45.12 9.06 12.99
C LEU A 12 -46.36 9.94 13.25
N GLY A 13 -47.57 9.38 13.19
CA GLY A 13 -48.81 10.08 13.53
C GLY A 13 -48.95 10.44 15.02
N VAL A 14 -48.22 9.75 15.91
CA VAL A 14 -48.19 10.04 17.36
C VAL A 14 -47.26 11.22 17.70
N LEU A 15 -46.38 11.63 16.77
CA LEU A 15 -45.62 12.88 16.91
C LEU A 15 -46.47 14.08 16.47
N GLY A 16 -47.37 14.50 17.36
CA GLY A 16 -48.03 15.80 17.24
C GLY A 16 -47.00 16.94 17.13
N LYS A 17 -47.37 18.00 16.40
CA LYS A 17 -46.52 19.13 15.97
C LYS A 17 -45.72 19.86 17.08
N ASP A 18 -46.00 19.60 18.35
CA ASP A 18 -45.40 20.30 19.49
C ASP A 18 -44.66 19.38 20.51
N ALA A 19 -44.32 18.15 20.12
CA ALA A 19 -43.57 17.26 21.00
C ALA A 19 -42.09 17.68 21.12
N HIS A 20 -41.73 18.33 22.24
CA HIS A 20 -40.34 18.58 22.63
C HIS A 20 -39.63 17.26 22.96
N LEU A 21 -39.12 16.58 21.93
CA LEU A 21 -38.28 15.39 22.11
C LEU A 21 -36.98 15.76 22.82
N SER A 22 -36.65 15.01 23.86
CA SER A 22 -35.35 15.13 24.53
C SER A 22 -34.23 14.73 23.56
N LEU A 23 -33.03 15.27 23.78
CA LEU A 23 -31.89 15.10 22.87
C LEU A 23 -31.51 13.61 22.69
N SER A 24 -31.72 12.80 23.73
CA SER A 24 -31.51 11.35 23.70
C SER A 24 -32.56 10.61 22.86
N GLN A 25 -33.82 11.06 22.84
CA GLN A 25 -34.85 10.49 21.97
C GLN A 25 -34.58 10.81 20.50
N ARG A 26 -34.10 12.03 20.19
CA ARG A 26 -33.69 12.39 18.82
C ARG A 26 -32.52 11.55 18.34
N GLN A 27 -31.52 11.31 19.18
CA GLN A 27 -30.41 10.41 18.84
C GLN A 27 -30.89 8.98 18.60
N LYS A 28 -31.79 8.44 19.44
CA LYS A 28 -32.36 7.10 19.23
C LYS A 28 -33.16 6.97 17.93
N ILE A 29 -33.93 7.99 17.57
CA ILE A 29 -34.69 8.01 16.30
C ILE A 29 -33.72 8.09 15.11
N ARG A 30 -32.73 8.99 15.18
CA ARG A 30 -31.70 9.14 14.16
C ARG A 30 -30.93 7.84 13.92
N ASP A 31 -30.48 7.18 14.98
CA ASP A 31 -29.69 5.95 14.87
C ASP A 31 -30.54 4.78 14.33
N ARG A 32 -31.84 4.75 14.63
CA ARG A 32 -32.79 3.79 14.03
C ARG A 32 -33.03 4.06 12.54
N LEU A 33 -33.19 5.32 12.15
CA LEU A 33 -33.35 5.72 10.75
C LEU A 33 -32.10 5.39 9.93
N PHE A 34 -30.90 5.67 10.44
CA PHE A 34 -29.66 5.28 9.75
C PHE A 34 -29.52 3.76 9.59
N LYS A 35 -29.92 2.98 10.60
CA LYS A 35 -29.91 1.53 10.52
C LYS A 35 -30.90 0.99 9.48
N GLN A 36 -32.06 1.62 9.32
CA GLN A 36 -33.07 1.20 8.34
C GLN A 36 -32.73 1.66 6.91
N ILE A 37 -32.20 2.87 6.74
CA ILE A 37 -31.74 3.38 5.43
C ILE A 37 -30.56 2.55 4.93
N GLY A 38 -29.59 2.24 5.80
CA GLY A 38 -28.46 1.37 5.44
C GLY A 38 -28.86 -0.08 5.09
N GLN A 39 -30.05 -0.53 5.51
CA GLN A 39 -30.60 -1.83 5.12
C GLN A 39 -31.40 -1.77 3.81
N LEU A 40 -32.03 -0.63 3.50
CA LEU A 40 -32.77 -0.43 2.24
C LEU A 40 -31.83 -0.28 1.04
N ASP A 41 -30.73 0.47 1.17
CA ASP A 41 -29.72 0.61 0.10
C ASP A 41 -29.03 -0.72 -0.23
N LEU A 42 -28.87 -1.60 0.78
CA LEU A 42 -28.26 -2.93 0.59
C LEU A 42 -29.21 -3.88 -0.17
N ILE A 43 -30.53 -3.73 -0.01
CA ILE A 43 -31.52 -4.58 -0.67
C ILE A 43 -31.71 -4.14 -2.13
N ASP A 44 -31.65 -2.84 -2.42
CA ASP A 44 -31.76 -2.30 -3.79
C ASP A 44 -30.48 -2.57 -4.62
N ALA A 45 -29.31 -2.53 -3.97
CA ALA A 45 -28.02 -2.90 -4.57
C ALA A 45 -27.88 -4.41 -4.85
N MET A 46 -28.61 -5.28 -4.12
CA MET A 46 -28.59 -6.73 -4.39
C MET A 46 -29.61 -7.18 -5.44
N GLN A 47 -30.64 -6.36 -5.74
CA GLN A 47 -31.68 -6.74 -6.72
C GLN A 47 -31.42 -6.23 -8.14
N THR A 48 -30.51 -5.28 -8.34
CA THR A 48 -30.19 -4.75 -9.66
C THR A 48 -29.00 -5.47 -10.30
N LYS A 49 -29.26 -6.65 -10.91
CA LYS A 49 -28.39 -7.21 -11.95
C LYS A 49 -28.46 -6.28 -13.18
N VAL A 50 -27.55 -5.30 -13.26
CA VAL A 50 -27.34 -4.52 -14.47
C VAL A 50 -26.03 -4.96 -15.09
N GLU A 51 -26.11 -5.50 -16.30
CA GLU A 51 -24.97 -5.87 -17.15
C GLU A 51 -24.11 -4.61 -17.39
N THR A 52 -22.88 -4.62 -16.89
CA THR A 52 -21.93 -3.51 -17.00
C THR A 52 -21.13 -3.61 -18.30
N ALA A 53 -21.74 -3.18 -19.39
CA ALA A 53 -21.03 -2.56 -20.50
C ALA A 53 -21.48 -1.08 -20.54
N ASP A 54 -20.53 -0.14 -20.47
CA ASP A 54 -20.74 1.33 -20.52
C ASP A 54 -21.27 2.06 -19.27
N LEU A 55 -20.52 1.99 -18.16
CA LEU A 55 -20.53 3.06 -17.15
C LEU A 55 -19.19 3.82 -17.10
N VAL A 56 -18.77 4.34 -18.25
CA VAL A 56 -17.91 5.53 -18.28
C VAL A 56 -18.84 6.72 -18.42
N MET A 57 -19.16 7.42 -17.32
CA MET A 57 -19.84 8.71 -17.45
C MET A 57 -18.82 9.71 -18.03
N PRO A 58 -19.03 10.23 -19.26
CA PRO A 58 -18.15 11.24 -19.80
C PRO A 58 -18.19 12.49 -18.92
N VAL A 59 -17.04 13.11 -18.68
CA VAL A 59 -16.87 14.34 -17.88
C VAL A 59 -17.88 15.43 -18.30
N ASN A 60 -18.28 15.43 -19.57
CA ASN A 60 -19.26 16.32 -20.17
C ASN A 60 -20.68 16.17 -19.57
N LYS A 61 -21.05 14.97 -19.08
CA LYS A 61 -22.32 14.72 -18.37
C LYS A 61 -22.26 15.18 -16.90
N LEU A 62 -21.11 15.05 -16.24
CA LEU A 62 -20.87 15.62 -14.91
C LEU A 62 -20.98 17.15 -14.93
N ALA A 63 -20.45 17.80 -15.98
CA ALA A 63 -20.58 19.25 -16.18
C ALA A 63 -22.06 19.70 -16.36
N ASN A 64 -22.94 18.84 -16.88
CA ASN A 64 -24.37 19.13 -17.00
C ASN A 64 -25.15 18.94 -15.70
N ILE A 65 -24.66 18.14 -14.75
CA ILE A 65 -25.23 18.04 -13.40
C ILE A 65 -24.96 19.32 -12.60
N PHE A 66 -23.84 20.00 -12.89
CA PHE A 66 -23.51 21.30 -12.30
C PHE A 66 -24.01 22.51 -13.10
N ARG A 67 -24.78 22.32 -14.19
CA ARG A 67 -25.45 23.46 -14.83
C ARG A 67 -26.49 24.00 -13.84
N PRO A 68 -26.43 25.29 -13.49
CA PRO A 68 -27.41 25.88 -12.60
C PRO A 68 -28.78 25.79 -13.25
N GLN A 69 -29.59 24.82 -12.83
CA GLN A 69 -31.02 24.88 -13.08
C GLN A 69 -31.50 26.19 -12.48
N LYS A 70 -32.16 27.01 -13.28
CA LYS A 70 -32.71 28.30 -12.86
C LYS A 70 -33.83 28.04 -11.86
N ILE A 71 -33.47 27.72 -10.62
CA ILE A 71 -34.37 27.71 -9.48
C ILE A 71 -34.57 29.18 -9.14
N MET A 72 -35.56 29.80 -9.79
CA MET A 72 -36.10 31.09 -9.37
C MET A 72 -36.83 30.86 -8.03
N LEU A 73 -36.14 31.04 -6.91
CA LEU A 73 -36.63 31.81 -5.75
C LEU A 73 -35.58 31.79 -4.63
N GLY A 74 -34.91 32.92 -4.47
CA GLY A 74 -34.38 33.48 -3.23
C GLY A 74 -33.63 32.56 -2.27
N LEU A 75 -32.32 32.39 -2.46
CA LEU A 75 -31.28 32.41 -1.41
C LEU A 75 -29.89 32.29 -2.06
N PRO A 76 -29.26 33.42 -2.47
CA PRO A 76 -27.97 33.41 -3.20
C PRO A 76 -26.75 33.03 -2.34
N ALA A 77 -26.91 32.76 -1.04
CA ALA A 77 -25.78 32.55 -0.12
C ALA A 77 -25.29 31.10 0.02
N THR A 78 -26.09 30.09 -0.35
CA THR A 78 -25.79 28.68 -0.04
C THR A 78 -24.95 27.97 -1.12
N VAL A 79 -25.08 28.36 -2.38
CA VAL A 79 -24.34 27.72 -3.50
C VAL A 79 -22.87 28.17 -3.52
N GLY A 80 -22.59 29.42 -3.13
CA GLY A 80 -21.22 29.92 -3.00
C GLY A 80 -20.42 29.12 -1.96
N LEU A 81 -21.04 28.82 -0.81
CA LEU A 81 -20.37 28.16 0.32
C LEU A 81 -19.96 26.71 0.02
N LEU A 82 -20.76 25.95 -0.76
CA LEU A 82 -20.40 24.59 -1.18
C LEU A 82 -19.20 24.58 -2.15
N ALA A 83 -19.12 25.55 -3.07
CA ALA A 83 -18.01 25.65 -4.00
C ALA A 83 -16.70 26.08 -3.31
N THR A 84 -16.74 27.01 -2.35
CA THR A 84 -15.53 27.39 -1.59
C THR A 84 -15.04 26.27 -0.69
N VAL A 85 -15.93 25.47 -0.09
CA VAL A 85 -15.55 24.28 0.69
C VAL A 85 -14.86 23.25 -0.20
N PHE A 86 -15.31 23.08 -1.45
CA PHE A 86 -14.71 22.16 -2.42
C PHE A 86 -13.34 22.64 -2.94
N VAL A 87 -13.16 23.94 -3.19
CA VAL A 87 -11.88 24.48 -3.66
C VAL A 87 -10.83 24.54 -2.55
N ALA A 88 -11.22 24.86 -1.31
CA ALA A 88 -10.31 24.81 -0.16
C ALA A 88 -9.88 23.38 0.20
N THR A 89 -10.67 22.35 -0.15
CA THR A 89 -10.28 20.94 0.05
C THR A 89 -9.19 20.50 -0.94
N PHE A 90 -9.15 21.03 -2.16
CA PHE A 90 -8.13 20.62 -3.14
C PHE A 90 -6.73 21.14 -2.82
N THR A 91 -6.56 22.39 -2.37
CA THR A 91 -5.24 22.91 -1.97
C THR A 91 -4.71 22.23 -0.70
N THR A 92 -5.60 21.80 0.18
CA THR A 92 -5.25 21.03 1.40
C THR A 92 -4.97 19.56 1.08
N GLY A 93 -5.46 19.05 -0.05
CA GLY A 93 -5.35 17.63 -0.43
C GLY A 93 -3.91 17.17 -0.62
N ALA A 94 -3.04 17.98 -1.22
CA ALA A 94 -1.63 17.62 -1.42
C ALA A 94 -0.87 17.46 -0.08
N ILE A 95 -1.09 18.40 0.85
CA ILE A 95 -0.43 18.39 2.18
C ILE A 95 -1.01 17.26 3.05
N ALA A 96 -2.32 16.99 2.93
CA ALA A 96 -2.95 15.90 3.64
C ALA A 96 -2.46 14.52 3.18
N ASN A 97 -2.05 14.36 1.92
CA ASN A 97 -1.57 13.08 1.41
C ASN A 97 -0.25 12.65 2.07
N ASP A 98 0.61 13.61 2.41
CA ASP A 98 1.88 13.35 3.08
C ASP A 98 1.76 13.29 4.62
N ALA A 99 0.55 13.48 5.17
CA ALA A 99 0.36 13.49 6.61
C ALA A 99 0.67 12.11 7.21
N GLN A 100 1.59 12.06 8.18
CA GLN A 100 1.96 10.84 8.90
C GLN A 100 1.10 10.62 10.16
N PRO A 101 1.02 9.38 10.69
CA PRO A 101 0.31 9.14 11.95
C PRO A 101 0.83 10.04 13.08
N GLY A 102 -0.08 10.62 13.86
CA GLY A 102 0.26 11.61 14.91
C GLY A 102 0.29 13.06 14.43
N GLN A 103 0.18 13.32 13.12
CA GLN A 103 0.05 14.68 12.59
C GLN A 103 -1.42 15.15 12.57
N PRO A 104 -1.71 16.46 12.72
CA PRO A 104 -3.08 16.97 12.78
C PRO A 104 -3.95 16.63 11.55
N LEU A 105 -3.36 16.59 10.36
CA LEU A 105 -4.06 16.32 9.10
C LEU A 105 -4.24 14.82 8.80
N PHE A 106 -3.71 13.93 9.64
CA PHE A 106 -3.77 12.49 9.41
C PHE A 106 -5.20 11.94 9.37
N GLY A 107 -6.11 12.52 10.16
CA GLY A 107 -7.53 12.14 10.12
C GLY A 107 -8.18 12.42 8.76
N VAL A 108 -7.77 13.50 8.08
CA VAL A 108 -8.22 13.84 6.73
C VAL A 108 -7.68 12.83 5.72
N ARG A 109 -6.39 12.48 5.82
CA ARG A 109 -5.78 11.44 4.99
C ARG A 109 -6.53 10.11 5.09
N LYS A 110 -6.82 9.65 6.31
CA LYS A 110 -7.61 8.42 6.53
C LYS A 110 -9.00 8.49 5.90
N ALA A 111 -9.65 9.64 5.93
CA ALA A 111 -10.94 9.81 5.27
C ALA A 111 -10.82 9.63 3.74
N PHE A 112 -9.80 10.22 3.11
CA PHE A 112 -9.53 10.04 1.69
C PHE A 112 -9.20 8.58 1.33
N GLU A 113 -8.33 7.93 2.11
CA GLU A 113 -7.99 6.52 1.92
C GLU A 113 -9.24 5.62 2.02
N ASN A 114 -10.11 5.86 2.99
CA ASN A 114 -11.37 5.11 3.13
C ASN A 114 -12.32 5.33 1.94
N VAL A 115 -12.41 6.57 1.43
CA VAL A 115 -13.19 6.88 0.23
C VAL A 115 -12.60 6.14 -0.98
N GLU A 116 -11.28 6.15 -1.16
CA GLU A 116 -10.62 5.44 -2.25
C GLU A 116 -10.84 3.91 -2.17
N ILE A 117 -10.71 3.33 -0.98
CA ILE A 117 -11.03 1.91 -0.73
C ILE A 117 -12.50 1.61 -1.06
N ALA A 118 -13.43 2.48 -0.66
CA ALA A 118 -14.86 2.30 -0.88
C ALA A 118 -15.24 2.40 -2.36
N LEU A 119 -14.59 3.30 -3.11
CA LEU A 119 -14.80 3.46 -4.56
C LEU A 119 -14.12 2.36 -5.38
N THR A 120 -13.17 1.62 -4.81
CA THR A 120 -12.48 0.52 -5.49
C THR A 120 -13.36 -0.73 -5.50
N THR A 121 -14.02 -0.99 -6.63
CA THR A 121 -14.94 -2.13 -6.80
C THR A 121 -14.23 -3.48 -6.90
N ASP A 122 -13.09 -3.54 -7.59
CA ASP A 122 -12.29 -4.75 -7.75
C ASP A 122 -11.67 -5.21 -6.40
N PRO A 123 -11.98 -6.42 -5.91
CA PRO A 123 -11.44 -6.93 -4.65
C PRO A 123 -9.92 -7.07 -4.66
N ALA A 124 -9.30 -7.41 -5.79
CA ALA A 124 -7.84 -7.55 -5.90
C ALA A 124 -7.15 -6.19 -5.81
N ARG A 125 -7.67 -5.18 -6.52
CA ARG A 125 -7.20 -3.80 -6.40
C ARG A 125 -7.44 -3.23 -5.00
N ARG A 126 -8.57 -3.54 -4.36
CA ARG A 126 -8.85 -3.10 -2.98
C ARG A 126 -7.87 -3.69 -1.97
N ALA A 127 -7.55 -4.97 -2.10
CA ALA A 127 -6.51 -5.61 -1.28
C ALA A 127 -5.13 -4.98 -1.51
N THR A 128 -4.80 -4.69 -2.77
CA THR A 128 -3.56 -4.00 -3.15
C THR A 128 -3.47 -2.60 -2.53
N LEU A 129 -4.57 -1.83 -2.56
CA LEU A 129 -4.62 -0.51 -1.96
C LEU A 129 -4.42 -0.56 -0.43
N ARG A 130 -5.04 -1.53 0.24
CA ARG A 130 -4.84 -1.74 1.69
C ARG A 130 -3.41 -2.13 2.03
N LEU A 131 -2.76 -2.95 1.20
CA LEU A 131 -1.34 -3.27 1.33
C LEU A 131 -0.46 -2.03 1.16
N ALA A 132 -0.76 -1.18 0.16
CA ALA A 132 -0.03 0.07 -0.05
C ALA A 132 -0.18 1.03 1.14
N ILE A 133 -1.39 1.18 1.69
CA ILE A 133 -1.62 1.98 2.90
C ILE A 133 -0.82 1.42 4.08
N ALA A 134 -0.82 0.10 4.28
CA ALA A 134 -0.02 -0.52 5.33
C ALA A 134 1.48 -0.25 5.15
N ASP A 135 1.97 -0.28 3.90
CA ASP A 135 3.38 0.00 3.58
C ASP A 135 3.77 1.45 3.87
N ASP A 136 2.91 2.40 3.53
CA ASP A 136 3.13 3.80 3.89
C ASP A 136 3.17 4.01 5.41
N ARG A 137 2.29 3.33 6.17
CA ARG A 137 2.29 3.43 7.64
C ARG A 137 3.57 2.89 8.24
N LEU A 138 4.13 1.82 7.69
CA LEU A 138 5.41 1.32 8.13
C LEU A 138 6.58 2.23 7.81
N LYS A 139 6.63 2.79 6.59
CA LYS A 139 7.73 3.68 6.22
C LYS A 139 7.82 4.86 7.16
N ALA A 140 6.68 5.33 7.66
CA ALA A 140 6.63 6.34 8.70
C ALA A 140 7.33 5.90 10.00
N LEU A 141 7.35 4.61 10.37
CA LEU A 141 8.08 4.14 11.58
C LEU A 141 9.57 4.49 11.54
N GLY A 142 10.19 4.45 10.36
CA GLY A 142 11.61 4.77 10.20
C GLY A 142 11.93 6.26 10.35
N SER A 143 10.94 7.14 10.17
CA SER A 143 11.11 8.60 10.23
C SER A 143 10.37 9.27 11.40
N SER A 144 9.68 8.50 12.24
CA SER A 144 8.80 9.06 13.28
C SER A 144 9.57 9.43 14.54
N ASP A 145 9.23 10.57 15.12
CA ASP A 145 9.71 10.96 16.44
C ASP A 145 9.18 10.03 17.53
N GLN A 146 9.92 9.92 18.63
CA GLN A 146 9.57 9.11 19.80
C GLN A 146 8.14 9.39 20.33
N ALA A 147 7.67 10.63 20.21
CA ALA A 147 6.34 11.05 20.64
C ALA A 147 5.21 10.50 19.75
N GLN A 148 5.48 10.26 18.46
CA GLN A 148 4.52 9.77 17.48
C GLN A 148 4.62 8.26 17.27
N LEU A 149 5.73 7.64 17.68
CA LEU A 149 6.03 6.24 17.45
C LEU A 149 4.91 5.29 17.90
N SER A 150 4.28 5.53 19.06
CA SER A 150 3.16 4.69 19.54
C SER A 150 1.93 4.76 18.64
N ASP A 151 1.61 5.94 18.10
CA ASP A 151 0.48 6.10 17.18
C ASP A 151 0.77 5.46 15.83
N VAL A 152 2.00 5.60 15.33
CA VAL A 152 2.45 5.02 14.06
C VAL A 152 2.44 3.48 14.15
N VAL A 153 2.91 2.93 15.28
CA VAL A 153 2.85 1.50 15.58
C VAL A 153 1.41 1.00 15.55
N ARG A 154 0.51 1.66 16.28
CA ARG A 154 -0.91 1.28 16.34
C ARG A 154 -1.60 1.35 14.97
N GLU A 155 -1.36 2.41 14.20
CA GLU A 155 -1.93 2.56 12.86
C GLU A 155 -1.36 1.55 11.86
N SER A 156 -0.08 1.19 12.00
CA SER A 156 0.54 0.13 11.20
C SER A 156 -0.10 -1.23 11.47
N GLN A 157 -0.36 -1.56 12.75
CA GLN A 157 -1.08 -2.79 13.14
C GLN A 157 -2.46 -2.87 12.49
N LEU A 158 -3.23 -1.79 12.58
CA LEU A 158 -4.58 -1.73 12.04
C LEU A 158 -4.57 -1.84 10.51
N ALA A 159 -3.62 -1.20 9.83
CA ALA A 159 -3.49 -1.29 8.38
C ALA A 159 -3.13 -2.71 7.93
N LEU A 160 -2.24 -3.39 8.66
CA LEU A 160 -1.87 -4.78 8.45
C LEU A 160 -3.04 -5.75 8.61
N GLU A 161 -3.81 -5.61 9.69
CA GLU A 161 -4.98 -6.45 9.94
C GLU A 161 -6.03 -6.30 8.83
N ASN A 162 -6.24 -5.07 8.36
CA ASN A 162 -7.13 -4.77 7.24
C ASN A 162 -6.64 -5.35 5.91
N ALA A 163 -5.34 -5.28 5.65
CA ALA A 163 -4.71 -5.86 4.46
C ALA A 163 -4.81 -7.40 4.49
N ARG A 164 -4.52 -8.03 5.63
CA ARG A 164 -4.69 -9.48 5.83
C ARG A 164 -6.12 -9.91 5.55
N SER A 165 -7.09 -9.23 6.18
CA SER A 165 -8.51 -9.54 6.01
C SER A 165 -8.94 -9.45 4.55
N ALA A 166 -8.41 -8.48 3.79
CA ALA A 166 -8.69 -8.34 2.37
C ALA A 166 -8.06 -9.46 1.53
N VAL A 167 -6.81 -9.86 1.82
CA VAL A 167 -6.15 -10.98 1.13
C VAL A 167 -6.87 -12.29 1.42
N THR A 168 -7.26 -12.55 2.67
CA THR A 168 -8.05 -13.75 3.02
C THR A 168 -9.42 -13.75 2.36
N ALA A 169 -10.12 -12.61 2.34
CA ALA A 169 -11.38 -12.50 1.61
C ALA A 169 -11.20 -12.78 0.12
N LEU A 170 -10.12 -12.28 -0.50
CA LEU A 170 -9.81 -12.53 -1.90
C LEU A 170 -9.48 -14.01 -2.16
N GLN A 171 -8.69 -14.66 -1.30
CA GLN A 171 -8.41 -16.10 -1.39
C GLN A 171 -9.68 -16.94 -1.35
N ASN A 172 -10.64 -16.55 -0.50
CA ASN A 172 -11.90 -17.28 -0.36
C ASN A 172 -12.89 -16.99 -1.50
N SER A 173 -12.75 -15.87 -2.20
CA SER A 173 -13.72 -15.40 -3.21
C SER A 173 -13.24 -15.58 -4.65
N SER A 174 -11.91 -15.63 -4.88
CA SER A 174 -11.32 -15.68 -6.21
C SER A 174 -11.12 -17.12 -6.67
N GLY A 175 -11.79 -17.51 -7.76
CA GLY A 175 -11.45 -18.73 -8.51
C GLY A 175 -10.13 -18.62 -9.28
N ASP A 176 -9.53 -17.43 -9.36
CA ASP A 176 -8.23 -17.20 -9.97
C ASP A 176 -7.11 -17.38 -8.94
N ALA A 177 -6.50 -18.56 -8.98
CA ALA A 177 -5.39 -18.96 -8.11
C ALA A 177 -4.12 -18.14 -8.35
N THR A 178 -3.93 -17.56 -9.54
CA THR A 178 -2.70 -16.84 -9.88
C THR A 178 -2.69 -15.45 -9.24
N THR A 179 -3.79 -14.71 -9.37
CA THR A 179 -3.93 -13.39 -8.74
C THR A 179 -3.83 -13.47 -7.20
N SER A 180 -4.41 -14.51 -6.60
CA SER A 180 -4.32 -14.70 -5.14
C SER A 180 -2.89 -15.05 -4.69
N ALA A 181 -2.16 -15.90 -5.45
CA ALA A 181 -0.77 -16.23 -5.14
C ALA A 181 0.16 -15.01 -5.18
N ASP A 182 0.00 -14.12 -6.17
CA ASP A 182 0.79 -12.89 -6.27
C ASP A 182 0.56 -11.94 -5.10
N LEU A 183 -0.70 -11.77 -4.68
CA LEU A 183 -1.03 -10.95 -3.52
C LEU A 183 -0.51 -11.55 -2.20
N VAL A 184 -0.53 -12.88 -2.07
CA VAL A 184 0.07 -13.57 -0.91
C VAL A 184 1.58 -13.37 -0.90
N ASN A 185 2.24 -13.48 -2.04
CA ASN A 185 3.68 -13.24 -2.16
C ASN A 185 4.03 -11.79 -1.82
N LYS A 186 3.22 -10.83 -2.28
CA LYS A 186 3.37 -9.41 -1.89
C LYS A 186 3.17 -9.20 -0.40
N LEU A 187 2.11 -9.76 0.18
CA LEU A 187 1.87 -9.71 1.63
C LEU A 187 3.03 -10.33 2.40
N LYS A 188 3.56 -11.46 1.95
CA LYS A 188 4.71 -12.12 2.59
C LYS A 188 5.96 -11.25 2.52
N SER A 189 6.32 -10.77 1.33
CA SER A 189 7.46 -9.85 1.16
C SER A 189 7.31 -8.59 2.02
N PHE A 190 6.07 -8.11 2.15
CA PHE A 190 5.74 -6.97 2.98
C PHE A 190 5.96 -7.27 4.47
N VAL A 191 5.40 -8.38 4.96
CA VAL A 191 5.60 -8.88 6.33
C VAL A 191 7.10 -9.04 6.65
N ASP A 192 7.86 -9.64 5.76
CA ASP A 192 9.31 -9.85 5.92
C ASP A 192 10.08 -8.52 5.99
N ALA A 193 9.73 -7.54 5.15
CA ALA A 193 10.30 -6.20 5.21
C ALA A 193 10.01 -5.52 6.57
N GLN A 194 8.81 -5.69 7.12
CA GLN A 194 8.49 -5.14 8.44
C GLN A 194 9.32 -5.79 9.53
N ARG A 195 9.52 -7.12 9.49
CA ARG A 195 10.36 -7.83 10.46
C ARG A 195 11.76 -7.23 10.47
N GLY A 196 12.30 -6.86 9.31
CA GLY A 196 13.59 -6.15 9.20
C GLY A 196 13.60 -4.79 9.90
N VAL A 197 12.59 -3.96 9.65
CA VAL A 197 12.46 -2.63 10.28
C VAL A 197 12.29 -2.77 11.80
N LEU A 198 11.38 -3.63 12.26
CA LEU A 198 11.12 -3.85 13.69
C LEU A 198 12.35 -4.41 14.40
N LYS A 199 13.08 -5.35 13.77
CA LYS A 199 14.35 -5.85 14.30
C LYS A 199 15.37 -4.72 14.46
N THR A 200 15.49 -3.84 13.47
CA THR A 200 16.41 -2.69 13.53
C THR A 200 16.06 -1.74 14.68
N ILE A 201 14.76 -1.49 14.92
CA ILE A 201 14.30 -0.66 16.04
C ILE A 201 14.62 -1.32 17.39
N ILE A 202 14.39 -2.63 17.51
CA ILE A 202 14.70 -3.41 18.73
C ILE A 202 16.22 -3.42 18.99
N ASP A 203 17.02 -3.77 17.99
CA ASP A 203 18.48 -3.90 18.11
C ASP A 203 19.14 -2.54 18.37
N GLY A 204 18.57 -1.46 17.82
CA GLY A 204 18.97 -0.08 18.08
C GLY A 204 18.54 0.46 19.44
N ASN A 205 17.80 -0.33 20.24
CA ASN A 205 17.20 0.08 21.51
C ASN A 205 16.40 1.39 21.41
N ILE A 206 15.74 1.61 20.27
CA ILE A 206 14.94 2.80 19.99
C ILE A 206 13.55 2.58 20.57
N GLY A 207 13.09 3.49 21.42
CA GLY A 207 11.77 3.37 22.06
C GLY A 207 11.80 3.11 23.57
N LYS A 208 10.73 3.50 24.24
CA LYS A 208 10.44 3.08 25.62
C LYS A 208 10.14 1.56 25.65
N ASP A 209 10.25 0.93 26.83
CA ASP A 209 10.05 -0.53 26.99
C ASP A 209 8.68 -1.01 26.50
N ASP A 210 7.62 -0.23 26.74
CA ASP A 210 6.25 -0.50 26.31
C ASP A 210 6.09 -0.52 24.78
N VAL A 211 6.76 0.41 24.09
CA VAL A 211 6.80 0.43 22.62
C VAL A 211 7.56 -0.78 22.10
N ARG A 212 8.67 -1.17 22.73
CA ARG A 212 9.43 -2.37 22.35
C ARG A 212 8.61 -3.65 22.53
N GLN A 213 7.86 -3.77 23.63
CA GLN A 213 6.94 -4.91 23.82
C GLN A 213 5.84 -4.94 22.76
N SER A 214 5.29 -3.77 22.40
CA SER A 214 4.29 -3.67 21.33
C SER A 214 4.88 -4.08 19.97
N ILE A 215 6.14 -3.72 19.70
CA ILE A 215 6.87 -4.10 18.50
C ILE A 215 7.16 -5.61 18.46
N LEU A 216 7.55 -6.21 19.59
CA LEU A 216 7.72 -7.66 19.68
C LEU A 216 6.41 -8.40 19.44
N ALA A 217 5.30 -7.94 20.04
CA ALA A 217 3.98 -8.49 19.79
C ALA A 217 3.58 -8.39 18.30
N MET A 218 3.85 -7.24 17.64
CA MET A 218 3.64 -7.12 16.20
C MET A 218 4.44 -8.14 15.41
N ARG A 219 5.72 -8.30 15.73
CA ARG A 219 6.59 -9.25 15.04
C ARG A 219 6.06 -10.68 15.15
N ASP A 220 5.60 -11.06 16.34
CA ASP A 220 5.08 -12.40 16.58
C ASP A 220 3.69 -12.60 15.95
N ASP A 221 2.87 -11.55 15.89
CA ASP A 221 1.58 -11.60 15.18
C ASP A 221 1.78 -11.66 13.66
N LEU A 222 2.75 -10.92 13.12
CA LEU A 222 3.17 -10.96 11.71
C LEU A 222 3.55 -12.37 11.25
N GLU A 223 4.21 -13.14 12.11
CA GLU A 223 4.54 -14.54 11.82
C GLU A 223 3.29 -15.41 11.66
N LYS A 224 2.21 -15.10 12.39
CA LYS A 224 0.90 -15.74 12.25
C LYS A 224 0.08 -15.21 11.07
N LEU A 225 0.47 -14.06 10.51
CA LEU A 225 -0.24 -13.41 9.39
C LEU A 225 0.05 -14.07 8.05
N ILE A 226 1.20 -14.74 7.89
CA ILE A 226 1.50 -15.51 6.69
C ILE A 226 0.66 -16.80 6.79
N PRO A 227 -0.44 -16.95 6.03
CA PRO A 227 -1.15 -18.23 6.00
C PRO A 227 -0.11 -19.28 5.64
N ALA A 228 -0.05 -20.37 6.41
CA ALA A 228 0.70 -21.54 6.00
C ALA A 228 0.23 -21.82 4.57
N VAL A 229 1.11 -21.60 3.60
CA VAL A 229 0.81 -21.97 2.23
C VAL A 229 0.62 -23.47 2.36
N SER A 230 -0.64 -23.91 2.35
CA SER A 230 -0.98 -25.31 2.26
C SER A 230 -0.51 -25.72 0.89
N ALA A 231 0.79 -25.97 0.79
CA ALA A 231 1.40 -26.74 -0.25
C ALA A 231 0.89 -28.16 -0.04
N THR A 232 -0.40 -28.37 -0.23
CA THR A 232 -0.83 -29.59 -0.88
C THR A 232 -0.05 -29.54 -2.18
N PRO A 233 0.97 -30.41 -2.36
CA PRO A 233 1.65 -30.48 -3.63
C PRO A 233 0.53 -30.63 -4.64
N ALA A 234 0.39 -29.67 -5.57
CA ALA A 234 -0.42 -29.93 -6.73
C ALA A 234 0.10 -31.27 -7.24
N THR A 235 -0.74 -32.31 -7.19
CA THR A 235 -0.41 -33.64 -7.69
C THR A 235 -0.06 -33.40 -9.14
N GLY A 236 1.25 -33.26 -9.37
CA GLY A 236 1.78 -32.65 -10.56
C GLY A 236 1.51 -33.58 -11.69
N ASP A 237 0.58 -33.16 -12.54
CA ASP A 237 0.69 -33.39 -13.96
C ASP A 237 2.13 -33.02 -14.33
N THR A 238 2.97 -34.02 -14.58
CA THR A 238 4.40 -33.89 -14.89
C THR A 238 4.61 -33.35 -16.30
N THR A 239 3.70 -32.51 -16.77
CA THR A 239 3.86 -31.83 -18.05
C THR A 239 4.89 -30.73 -17.82
N PRO A 240 6.12 -30.87 -18.35
CA PRO A 240 7.15 -29.86 -18.18
C PRO A 240 6.61 -28.55 -18.71
N ALA A 241 6.61 -27.50 -17.88
CA ALA A 241 6.26 -26.16 -18.33
C ALA A 241 7.13 -25.85 -19.55
N THR A 242 6.49 -25.88 -20.73
CA THR A 242 7.19 -25.71 -21.99
C THR A 242 7.67 -24.27 -21.97
N PRO A 243 9.00 -24.02 -22.00
CA PRO A 243 9.51 -22.66 -21.95
C PRO A 243 8.87 -21.89 -23.11
N LYS A 244 8.18 -20.80 -22.79
CA LYS A 244 7.60 -19.91 -23.80
C LYS A 244 8.76 -19.15 -24.44
N VAL A 245 9.36 -19.76 -25.46
CA VAL A 245 10.46 -19.18 -26.23
C VAL A 245 9.91 -17.97 -26.98
N VAL A 246 10.26 -16.77 -26.50
CA VAL A 246 10.07 -15.55 -27.26
C VAL A 246 11.10 -15.57 -28.39
N THR A 247 10.60 -15.57 -29.62
CA THR A 247 11.38 -15.71 -30.85
C THR A 247 12.15 -14.42 -31.12
N ASP A 248 13.38 -14.33 -30.59
CA ASP A 248 14.53 -13.55 -31.10
C ASP A 248 15.67 -13.51 -30.06
N GLY A 249 16.19 -14.68 -29.65
CA GLY A 249 17.35 -14.83 -28.75
C GLY A 249 17.17 -14.29 -27.31
N SER A 250 16.25 -13.38 -27.09
CA SER A 250 15.99 -12.68 -25.83
C SER A 250 14.97 -13.47 -25.02
N VAL A 251 15.30 -13.73 -23.76
CA VAL A 251 14.48 -14.49 -22.83
C VAL A 251 14.16 -13.67 -21.60
N MET A 252 12.98 -13.93 -21.04
CA MET A 252 12.60 -13.53 -19.69
C MET A 252 12.32 -14.81 -18.90
N LEU A 253 13.14 -15.05 -17.89
CA LEU A 253 13.08 -16.27 -17.09
C LEU A 253 12.93 -15.94 -15.61
N VAL A 254 12.07 -16.69 -14.91
CA VAL A 254 11.83 -16.55 -13.48
C VAL A 254 12.30 -17.82 -12.78
N GLY A 255 13.15 -17.67 -11.77
CA GLY A 255 13.72 -18.80 -11.04
C GLY A 255 14.40 -18.41 -9.74
N ASN A 256 15.22 -19.31 -9.21
CA ASN A 256 16.00 -19.10 -8.00
C ASN A 256 17.46 -18.86 -8.37
N ILE A 257 18.11 -17.87 -7.76
CA ILE A 257 19.55 -17.69 -7.94
C ILE A 257 20.29 -18.67 -7.05
N GLY A 258 21.23 -19.40 -7.62
CA GLY A 258 22.12 -20.29 -6.89
C GLY A 258 23.48 -20.40 -7.57
N THR A 259 24.31 -21.31 -7.09
CA THR A 259 25.63 -21.56 -7.66
C THR A 259 25.72 -22.97 -8.21
N TYR A 260 26.32 -23.12 -9.38
CA TYR A 260 26.77 -24.42 -9.88
C TYR A 260 28.22 -24.28 -10.35
N THR A 261 29.09 -25.21 -9.93
CA THR A 261 30.54 -25.16 -10.22
C THR A 261 31.18 -23.79 -9.91
N ALA A 262 30.75 -23.16 -8.80
CA ALA A 262 31.16 -21.83 -8.36
C ALA A 262 30.80 -20.67 -9.33
N LYS A 263 29.89 -20.89 -10.28
CA LYS A 263 29.35 -19.84 -11.15
C LYS A 263 27.92 -19.49 -10.74
N PRO A 264 27.51 -18.21 -10.84
CA PRO A 264 26.13 -17.80 -10.60
C PRO A 264 25.22 -18.43 -11.66
N THR A 265 24.10 -19.00 -11.19
CA THR A 265 23.15 -19.73 -12.01
C THR A 265 21.71 -19.40 -11.63
N LEU A 266 20.83 -19.33 -12.62
CA LEU A 266 19.39 -19.32 -12.44
C LEU A 266 18.86 -20.75 -12.53
N MET A 267 18.21 -21.22 -11.47
CA MET A 267 17.57 -22.55 -11.40
C MET A 267 16.07 -22.41 -11.66
N ILE A 268 15.57 -23.16 -12.65
CA ILE A 268 14.15 -23.25 -13.01
C ILE A 268 13.77 -24.72 -13.00
N GLY A 269 13.18 -25.17 -11.89
CA GLY A 269 13.00 -26.60 -11.63
C GLY A 269 14.34 -27.32 -11.58
N SER A 270 14.54 -28.30 -12.45
CA SER A 270 15.80 -29.04 -12.62
C SER A 270 16.76 -28.43 -13.65
N THR A 271 16.30 -27.44 -14.41
CA THR A 271 17.08 -26.79 -15.46
C THR A 271 17.90 -25.65 -14.86
N ARG A 272 19.12 -25.47 -15.36
CA ARG A 272 20.09 -24.51 -14.84
C ARG A 272 20.60 -23.67 -16.00
N TYR A 273 20.69 -22.37 -15.76
CA TYR A 273 21.22 -21.41 -16.71
C TYR A 273 22.33 -20.59 -16.06
N PHE A 274 23.51 -20.53 -16.67
CA PHE A 274 24.64 -19.73 -16.20
C PHE A 274 24.40 -18.25 -16.48
N LEU A 275 24.64 -17.40 -15.49
CA LEU A 275 24.46 -15.97 -15.62
C LEU A 275 25.81 -15.32 -15.93
N VAL A 276 25.91 -14.63 -17.07
CA VAL A 276 27.13 -13.92 -17.51
C VAL A 276 26.82 -12.49 -17.93
N GLY A 277 27.83 -11.63 -18.03
CA GLY A 277 27.66 -10.23 -18.46
C GLY A 277 27.29 -9.24 -17.35
N SER A 278 27.01 -9.70 -16.12
CA SER A 278 26.79 -8.82 -14.97
C SER A 278 28.10 -8.18 -14.49
N ALA A 279 28.11 -6.85 -14.37
CA ALA A 279 29.19 -6.12 -13.70
C ALA A 279 29.08 -6.17 -12.16
N VAL A 280 27.92 -6.56 -11.63
CA VAL A 280 27.65 -6.64 -10.19
C VAL A 280 27.99 -8.03 -9.66
N ASN A 281 28.58 -8.08 -8.47
CA ASN A 281 28.82 -9.33 -7.77
C ASN A 281 27.48 -9.99 -7.38
N LEU A 282 27.20 -11.16 -7.95
CA LEU A 282 25.96 -11.89 -7.71
C LEU A 282 25.98 -12.75 -6.43
N ILE A 283 27.15 -12.93 -5.80
CA ILE A 283 27.30 -13.77 -4.59
C ILE A 283 26.33 -13.40 -3.46
N PRO A 284 26.09 -12.11 -3.13
CA PRO A 284 25.17 -11.73 -2.06
C PRO A 284 23.71 -12.15 -2.31
N TYR A 285 23.37 -12.46 -3.56
CA TYR A 285 22.01 -12.79 -3.97
C TYR A 285 21.78 -14.30 -4.12
N MET A 286 22.79 -15.13 -3.87
CA MET A 286 22.66 -16.59 -3.91
C MET A 286 21.66 -17.08 -2.87
N GLY A 287 20.76 -17.99 -3.28
CA GLY A 287 19.64 -18.46 -2.46
C GLY A 287 18.39 -17.60 -2.58
N SER A 288 18.44 -16.45 -3.27
CA SER A 288 17.26 -15.63 -3.50
C SER A 288 16.26 -16.35 -4.39
N THR A 289 15.00 -16.35 -3.97
CA THR A 289 13.88 -16.85 -4.76
C THR A 289 13.24 -15.73 -5.59
N ASN A 290 12.45 -16.10 -6.61
CA ASN A 290 11.72 -15.15 -7.47
C ASN A 290 12.64 -14.11 -8.17
N ALA A 291 13.80 -14.57 -8.64
CA ALA A 291 14.64 -13.76 -9.49
C ALA A 291 14.11 -13.78 -10.92
N THR A 292 13.92 -12.60 -11.50
CA THR A 292 13.54 -12.42 -12.90
C THR A 292 14.77 -11.95 -13.68
N VAL A 293 15.22 -12.77 -14.61
CA VAL A 293 16.35 -12.50 -15.48
C VAL A 293 15.85 -12.16 -16.88
N PHE A 294 16.36 -11.07 -17.43
CA PHE A 294 16.24 -10.71 -18.83
C PHE A 294 17.61 -10.82 -19.47
N GLY A 295 17.68 -11.35 -20.68
CA GLY A 295 18.96 -11.49 -21.38
C GLY A 295 18.84 -12.24 -22.69
N VAL A 296 19.97 -12.51 -23.33
CA VAL A 296 20.03 -13.37 -24.52
C VAL A 296 20.46 -14.77 -24.08
N LEU A 297 19.70 -15.79 -24.48
CA LEU A 297 20.01 -17.19 -24.18
C LEU A 297 20.88 -17.79 -25.29
N GLU A 298 22.11 -18.17 -24.93
CA GLU A 298 23.06 -18.86 -25.78
C GLU A 298 23.38 -20.22 -25.16
N GLY A 299 22.67 -21.26 -25.60
CA GLY A 299 22.77 -22.60 -25.01
C GLY A 299 22.22 -22.64 -23.57
N ASP A 300 23.08 -22.91 -22.59
CA ASP A 300 22.75 -22.90 -21.16
C ASP A 300 23.17 -21.60 -20.47
N THR A 301 23.61 -20.60 -21.23
CA THR A 301 24.17 -19.35 -20.71
C THR A 301 23.27 -18.18 -21.07
N ILE A 302 22.94 -17.35 -20.08
CA ILE A 302 22.17 -16.13 -20.27
C ILE A 302 23.14 -14.94 -20.18
N GLN A 303 23.33 -14.26 -21.30
CA GLN A 303 23.92 -12.92 -21.35
C GLN A 303 22.94 -11.95 -20.71
N LEU A 304 23.14 -11.65 -19.44
CA LEU A 304 22.24 -10.82 -18.64
C LEU A 304 22.11 -9.45 -19.31
N SER A 305 20.89 -8.94 -19.44
CA SER A 305 20.60 -7.53 -19.77
C SER A 305 19.97 -6.79 -18.59
N LYS A 306 19.17 -7.50 -17.78
CA LYS A 306 18.55 -6.98 -16.56
C LYS A 306 18.28 -8.09 -15.55
N LEU A 307 18.44 -7.78 -14.26
CA LEU A 307 18.15 -8.68 -13.15
C LEU A 307 17.23 -7.98 -12.14
N LEU A 308 16.12 -8.62 -11.81
CA LEU A 308 15.28 -8.24 -10.69
C LEU A 308 15.22 -9.36 -9.65
N ILE A 309 15.21 -8.98 -8.38
CA ILE A 309 15.02 -9.91 -7.26
C ILE A 309 13.92 -9.35 -6.37
N GLY A 310 12.87 -10.14 -6.14
CA GLY A 310 11.69 -9.66 -5.40
C GLY A 310 11.03 -8.44 -6.06
N GLY A 311 11.20 -8.26 -7.38
CA GLY A 311 10.71 -7.10 -8.12
C GLY A 311 11.60 -5.85 -8.05
N GLN A 312 12.70 -5.85 -7.29
CA GLN A 312 13.66 -4.74 -7.29
C GLN A 312 14.73 -4.94 -8.36
N VAL A 313 15.07 -3.89 -9.11
CA VAL A 313 16.15 -3.92 -10.11
C VAL A 313 17.49 -3.94 -9.37
N ILE A 314 18.21 -5.05 -9.49
CA ILE A 314 19.55 -5.21 -8.93
C ILE A 314 20.61 -4.79 -9.95
N TRP A 315 20.33 -5.04 -11.23
CA TRP A 315 21.25 -4.72 -12.31
C TRP A 315 20.49 -4.50 -13.62
N ASP A 316 20.90 -3.53 -14.41
CA ASP A 316 20.32 -3.19 -15.72
C ASP A 316 21.41 -2.55 -16.61
N THR A 317 21.71 -3.20 -17.73
CA THR A 317 22.70 -2.71 -18.72
C THR A 317 22.38 -1.30 -19.24
N ASN A 318 21.09 -0.94 -19.31
CA ASN A 318 20.69 0.37 -19.84
C ASN A 318 20.96 1.51 -18.86
N ILE A 319 21.07 1.21 -17.57
CA ILE A 319 21.29 2.22 -16.52
C ILE A 319 22.78 2.59 -16.44
N ILE A 320 23.68 1.63 -16.68
CA ILE A 320 25.14 1.82 -16.55
C ILE A 320 25.70 2.77 -17.61
N ASN A 321 25.03 2.89 -18.77
CA ASN A 321 25.43 3.84 -19.83
C ASN A 321 24.74 5.21 -19.69
N SER A 322 23.94 5.43 -18.63
CA SER A 322 23.40 6.75 -18.33
C SER A 322 24.44 7.54 -17.54
N PRO A 323 24.96 8.68 -18.06
CA PRO A 323 25.99 9.49 -17.39
C PRO A 323 25.54 10.19 -16.10
N LEU A 324 24.40 9.79 -15.52
CA LEU A 324 23.76 10.46 -14.39
C LEU A 324 23.85 9.71 -13.05
N ILE A 325 24.52 8.56 -12.98
CA ILE A 325 24.79 7.89 -11.71
C ILE A 325 26.28 7.51 -11.65
N GLY A 326 27.12 8.54 -11.68
CA GLY A 326 28.49 8.43 -11.18
C GLY A 326 28.43 8.41 -9.66
N GLU A 327 28.80 7.27 -9.08
CA GLU A 327 29.47 7.07 -7.79
C GLU A 327 28.98 5.78 -7.12
N THR A 328 29.73 4.70 -7.33
CA THR A 328 29.82 3.62 -6.36
C THR A 328 30.27 4.20 -5.01
N PRO A 329 29.75 3.72 -3.86
CA PRO A 329 30.27 4.09 -2.55
C PRO A 329 31.65 3.48 -2.38
N GLY A 330 32.66 4.24 -2.82
CA GLY A 330 34.07 3.96 -2.61
C GLY A 330 34.42 4.13 -1.13
N LYS A 331 35.08 3.12 -0.59
CA LYS A 331 35.76 3.16 0.70
C LYS A 331 36.64 4.41 0.85
N ASN A 332 36.55 5.03 2.03
CA ASN A 332 37.54 5.92 2.63
C ASN A 332 37.91 7.20 1.86
N ASP A 333 37.09 8.24 2.01
CA ASP A 333 37.60 9.61 2.08
C ASP A 333 37.44 10.13 3.50
N ASN A 334 38.50 9.94 4.27
CA ASN A 334 38.72 10.51 5.59
C ASN A 334 39.14 11.98 5.46
N ASN A 335 38.43 12.75 4.63
CA ASN A 335 38.60 14.20 4.53
C ASN A 335 37.67 14.88 5.52
N LEU A 336 38.08 14.87 6.78
CA LEU A 336 37.58 15.83 7.76
C LEU A 336 37.86 17.24 7.22
N PRO A 337 36.89 18.17 7.30
CA PRO A 337 37.16 19.56 6.99
C PRO A 337 38.24 20.07 7.93
N ARG A 338 39.37 20.50 7.36
CA ARG A 338 40.42 21.21 8.07
C ARG A 338 39.80 22.53 8.52
N VAL A 339 39.44 22.62 9.80
CA VAL A 339 39.06 23.89 10.45
C VAL A 339 40.34 24.72 10.51
N GLU A 340 40.52 25.63 9.57
CA GLU A 340 41.53 26.68 9.67
C GLU A 340 41.10 27.60 10.83
N GLY A 341 41.82 27.46 11.94
CA GLY A 341 41.65 28.29 13.12
C GLY A 341 42.20 29.68 12.85
N ASP A 342 41.32 30.61 12.47
CA ASP A 342 41.59 32.04 12.36
C ASP A 342 40.66 32.86 13.28
N GLN A 343 40.55 32.43 14.54
CA GLN A 343 39.87 33.21 15.58
C GLN A 343 40.70 33.20 16.87
N ASN A 344 41.78 33.98 16.88
CA ASN A 344 42.43 34.38 18.13
C ASN A 344 43.25 35.67 17.94
N GLN A 345 42.59 36.78 17.60
CA GLN A 345 43.17 38.12 17.76
C GLN A 345 42.08 39.15 18.09
N SER A 346 41.76 39.30 19.37
CA SER A 346 41.26 40.56 19.94
C SER A 346 40.96 40.42 21.43
N PHE A 347 42.00 40.37 22.27
CA PHE A 347 41.87 40.70 23.70
C PHE A 347 43.24 41.13 24.25
N GLU A 348 43.73 42.29 23.81
CA GLU A 348 44.63 43.10 24.64
C GLU A 348 44.32 44.58 24.42
N GLN A 349 44.46 45.34 25.50
CA GLN A 349 44.40 46.81 25.62
C GLN A 349 43.07 47.41 26.12
N ILE A 350 42.82 47.21 27.42
CA ILE A 350 42.41 48.32 28.29
C ILE A 350 43.28 48.28 29.56
N SER A 351 44.31 49.14 29.62
CA SER A 351 44.89 49.63 30.88
C SER A 351 45.65 50.93 30.61
N ASN A 352 45.03 52.05 30.99
CA ASN A 352 45.57 53.22 31.72
C ASN A 352 44.83 54.50 31.34
#